data_AF-A0A9P4W3U1-F1
#
_entry.id   AF-A0A9P4W3U1-F1
#
_cell.length_a   1.000
_cell.length_b   1.000
_cell.length_c   1.000
_cell.angle_alpha   90.00
_cell.angle_beta   90.00
_cell.angle_gamma   90.00
#
_symmetry.space_group_name_H-M   'P 1'
#
loop_
_entity.id
_entity.type
_entity.pdbx_description
1 polymer ?
#
loop_
_entity_poly.entity_id
_entity_poly.type
_entity_poly.pdbx_seq_one_letter_code
_entity_poly.pdbx_strand_id
1 'polypeptide(L)'
;MRRTVLSAIILASPVASQINFGVPGSEGSASYSGSKLCNGTSTQANSTGTVSLSPSIGPNDSISWATTAYQDGNNTELSLWFSPGGKNYSDHFSLGYDVCFLWLKGLSLDAMVRGQSDSGRCLSTLDQTCSTDLAQLTVQKSTDLDQRQSRSASAISNILSDRCAQIASQINQEFPASCKRYFDAPKFTVTGGLPQLGGPLTGPESLLDRARCQLNESYSLLWTQFGDPNNVTWYTANWWLTPLVTAFIPIADLDRPITIGEPKAVLTCLRANVLRAGSLSVPPLDFTPQSSSSTETSTSGSESNVTSSATSKNVTKSLGAGSIAGIVIAAVLILALITGWFTWSARRKRSLAPRAGHTVWKNAEARDNCVQVSELESPLRLKGSVISEMDTPRYCSELATLKDPAELPAQLHARF
;
A
#
# COMPACT_ATOMS: atom_id res chain seq x y z
N MET A 1 -19.84 -16.39 20.34
CA MET A 1 -19.39 -17.18 19.16
C MET A 1 -19.67 -16.52 17.80
N ARG A 2 -20.82 -15.88 17.52
CA ARG A 2 -21.08 -15.28 16.17
C ARG A 2 -20.22 -14.06 15.79
N ARG A 3 -19.68 -13.29 16.76
CA ARG A 3 -18.91 -12.07 16.46
C ARG A 3 -17.47 -12.36 15.99
N THR A 4 -16.82 -13.37 16.55
CA THR A 4 -15.40 -13.69 16.27
C THR A 4 -15.17 -14.25 14.87
N VAL A 5 -16.13 -15.03 14.33
CA VAL A 5 -16.03 -15.62 12.99
C VAL A 5 -16.13 -14.55 11.90
N LEU A 6 -16.82 -13.44 12.17
CA LEU A 6 -17.03 -12.37 11.20
C LEU A 6 -15.74 -11.57 10.95
N SER A 7 -14.97 -11.24 11.99
CA SER A 7 -13.72 -10.49 11.86
C SER A 7 -12.65 -11.20 11.04
N ALA A 8 -12.55 -12.53 11.20
CA ALA A 8 -11.62 -13.36 10.44
C ALA A 8 -11.97 -13.47 8.96
N ILE A 9 -13.25 -13.63 8.65
CA ILE A 9 -13.73 -13.69 7.28
C ILE A 9 -13.53 -12.34 6.59
N ILE A 10 -13.71 -11.22 7.31
CA ILE A 10 -13.54 -9.88 6.76
C ILE A 10 -12.08 -9.60 6.40
N LEU A 11 -11.12 -9.88 7.29
CA LEU A 11 -9.69 -9.64 7.01
C LEU A 11 -9.07 -10.65 6.04
N ALA A 12 -9.64 -11.86 5.93
CA ALA A 12 -9.27 -12.82 4.89
C ALA A 12 -10.00 -12.57 3.56
N SER A 13 -10.95 -11.62 3.51
CA SER A 13 -11.73 -11.36 2.30
C SER A 13 -10.90 -10.66 1.23
N PRO A 14 -11.30 -10.77 -0.05
CA PRO A 14 -10.68 -10.02 -1.14
C PRO A 14 -10.61 -8.51 -0.89
N VAL A 15 -11.49 -7.96 -0.05
CA VAL A 15 -11.49 -6.53 0.33
C VAL A 15 -10.19 -6.15 1.04
N ALA A 16 -9.65 -6.99 1.92
CA ALA A 16 -8.36 -6.74 2.56
C ALA A 16 -7.18 -6.83 1.57
N SER A 17 -7.29 -7.71 0.56
CA SER A 17 -6.31 -7.76 -0.52
C SER A 17 -6.39 -6.53 -1.43
N GLN A 18 -7.59 -5.98 -1.64
CA GLN A 18 -7.79 -4.74 -2.37
C GLN A 18 -7.09 -3.59 -1.67
N ILE A 19 -7.16 -3.51 -0.32
CA ILE A 19 -6.54 -2.42 0.47
C ILE A 19 -5.01 -2.28 0.27
N ASN A 20 -4.34 -3.29 -0.28
CA ASN A 20 -2.91 -3.22 -0.61
C ASN A 20 -2.59 -2.64 -2.01
N PHE A 21 -3.61 -2.35 -2.82
CA PHE A 21 -3.50 -1.81 -4.19
C PHE A 21 -3.86 -0.33 -4.31
N GLY A 22 -4.04 0.38 -3.20
CA GLY A 22 -4.31 1.82 -3.24
C GLY A 22 -3.22 2.57 -4.01
N VAL A 23 -3.58 3.71 -4.58
CA VAL A 23 -2.79 4.39 -5.59
C VAL A 23 -2.00 5.54 -4.91
N PRO A 24 -0.70 5.75 -5.21
CA PRO A 24 0.11 6.82 -4.61
C PRO A 24 -0.42 8.23 -4.91
N GLY A 25 -0.84 8.97 -3.88
CA GLY A 25 -1.53 10.29 -3.91
C GLY A 25 -0.89 11.42 -4.72
N SER A 26 0.29 11.19 -5.28
CA SER A 26 1.19 12.16 -5.91
C SER A 26 1.13 12.20 -7.44
N GLU A 27 0.51 11.26 -8.16
CA GLU A 27 0.64 11.23 -9.63
C GLU A 27 -0.69 11.39 -10.36
N GLY A 28 -0.97 12.61 -10.84
CA GLY A 28 -1.57 12.98 -12.15
C GLY A 28 -2.80 12.25 -12.70
N SER A 29 -3.30 11.20 -12.06
CA SER A 29 -4.40 10.40 -12.52
C SER A 29 -5.69 11.12 -12.15
N ALA A 30 -6.62 11.17 -13.10
CA ALA A 30 -7.97 11.64 -12.84
C ALA A 30 -8.68 10.85 -11.72
N SER A 31 -8.10 9.74 -11.25
CA SER A 31 -8.54 8.95 -10.10
C SER A 31 -8.35 9.66 -8.75
N TYR A 32 -7.51 10.70 -8.66
CA TYR A 32 -7.27 11.46 -7.41
C TYR A 32 -8.27 12.58 -7.12
N SER A 33 -9.01 13.05 -8.14
CA SER A 33 -10.14 13.96 -7.92
C SER A 33 -11.30 13.31 -7.15
N GLY A 34 -11.18 12.01 -6.81
CA GLY A 34 -12.16 11.24 -6.06
C GLY A 34 -12.09 11.37 -4.54
N SER A 35 -10.96 11.82 -3.95
CA SER A 35 -10.88 11.93 -2.49
C SER A 35 -11.88 12.97 -2.01
N LYS A 36 -12.83 12.55 -1.16
CA LYS A 36 -13.88 13.44 -0.66
C LYS A 36 -13.37 14.39 0.42
N LEU A 37 -12.19 14.10 0.95
CA LEU A 37 -11.51 14.90 1.96
C LEU A 37 -10.55 15.93 1.35
N CYS A 38 -10.45 15.97 0.02
CA CYS A 38 -9.56 16.90 -0.67
C CYS A 38 -9.98 18.35 -0.50
N ASN A 39 -9.04 19.21 -0.09
CA ASN A 39 -9.27 20.59 0.33
C ASN A 39 -10.32 20.71 1.45
N GLY A 40 -10.51 19.61 2.18
CA GLY A 40 -11.44 19.49 3.28
C GLY A 40 -10.77 19.66 4.63
N THR A 41 -11.50 19.28 5.68
CA THR A 41 -10.96 19.25 7.04
C THR A 41 -11.02 17.86 7.65
N SER A 42 -10.16 17.57 8.64
CA SER A 42 -10.17 16.30 9.35
C SER A 42 -11.51 16.03 10.04
N THR A 43 -12.29 17.07 10.34
CA THR A 43 -13.64 16.94 10.90
C THR A 43 -14.67 16.42 9.89
N GLN A 44 -14.36 16.43 8.59
CA GLN A 44 -15.22 15.85 7.55
C GLN A 44 -15.05 14.33 7.45
N ALA A 45 -13.88 13.81 7.85
CA ALA A 45 -13.67 12.37 7.95
C ALA A 45 -14.56 11.75 9.03
N ASN A 46 -15.07 10.55 8.77
CA ASN A 46 -15.86 9.80 9.74
C ASN A 46 -14.99 9.24 10.88
N SER A 47 -13.72 8.94 10.58
CA SER A 47 -12.70 8.51 11.53
C SER A 47 -11.33 9.07 11.17
N THR A 48 -10.53 9.38 12.17
CA THR A 48 -9.17 9.92 12.01
C THR A 48 -8.20 9.24 12.97
N GLY A 49 -6.93 9.23 12.63
CA GLY A 49 -5.84 8.87 13.54
C GLY A 49 -4.62 9.68 13.17
N THR A 50 -3.93 10.21 14.18
CA THR A 50 -2.75 11.07 13.97
C THR A 50 -1.61 10.58 14.86
N VAL A 51 -0.39 10.66 14.33
CA VAL A 51 0.83 10.32 15.06
C VAL A 51 1.85 11.41 14.78
N SER A 52 2.23 12.14 15.82
CA SER A 52 3.34 13.09 15.76
C SER A 52 4.67 12.35 15.82
N LEU A 53 5.63 12.77 15.01
CA LEU A 53 7.01 12.29 15.09
C LEU A 53 7.85 13.36 15.77
N SER A 54 8.77 12.94 16.64
CA SER A 54 9.77 13.84 17.24
C SER A 54 11.17 13.25 17.02
N PRO A 55 11.66 13.27 15.76
CA PRO A 55 12.97 12.72 15.41
C PRO A 55 14.16 13.47 16.05
N SER A 56 13.89 14.55 16.79
CA SER A 56 14.91 15.35 17.51
C SER A 56 16.00 15.87 16.57
N ILE A 57 15.62 16.33 15.38
CA ILE A 57 16.55 16.85 14.35
C ILE A 57 16.66 18.38 14.41
N GLY A 58 15.72 19.05 15.08
CA GLY A 58 15.80 20.45 15.45
C GLY A 58 14.79 20.82 16.56
N PRO A 59 14.83 22.07 17.05
CA PRO A 59 13.84 22.57 17.99
C PRO A 59 12.47 22.67 17.29
N ASN A 60 11.43 22.08 17.90
CA ASN A 60 10.02 22.15 17.48
C ASN A 60 9.67 21.46 16.15
N ASP A 61 10.21 20.27 15.89
CA ASP A 61 9.79 19.44 14.75
C ASP A 61 8.38 18.85 14.99
N SER A 62 7.32 19.59 14.67
CA SER A 62 5.93 19.11 14.76
C SER A 62 5.46 18.46 13.45
N ILE A 63 6.21 17.48 12.96
CA ILE A 63 5.80 16.68 11.80
C ILE A 63 4.83 15.59 12.24
N SER A 64 3.90 15.20 11.38
CA SER A 64 2.94 14.16 11.73
C SER A 64 2.42 13.39 10.54
N TRP A 65 2.08 12.14 10.80
CA TRP A 65 1.28 11.31 9.91
C TRP A 65 -0.17 11.34 10.36
N ALA A 66 -1.08 11.28 9.39
CA ALA A 66 -2.49 11.06 9.66
C ALA A 66 -3.05 9.96 8.76
N THR A 67 -4.04 9.24 9.26
CA THR A 67 -4.88 8.38 8.43
C THR A 67 -6.34 8.69 8.70
N THR A 68 -7.15 8.58 7.66
CA THR A 68 -8.57 8.91 7.71
C THR A 68 -9.38 7.79 7.08
N ALA A 69 -10.52 7.48 7.69
CA ALA A 69 -11.58 6.72 7.04
C ALA A 69 -12.79 7.63 6.82
N TYR A 70 -13.24 7.71 5.58
CA TYR A 70 -14.45 8.42 5.18
C TYR A 70 -15.41 7.43 4.54
N GLN A 71 -16.71 7.56 4.82
CA GLN A 71 -17.73 6.78 4.14
C GLN A 71 -18.96 7.64 3.90
N ASP A 72 -19.44 7.63 2.66
CA ASP A 72 -20.74 8.17 2.28
C ASP A 72 -21.61 7.09 1.61
N GLY A 73 -22.72 7.50 1.00
CA GLY A 73 -23.64 6.58 0.31
C GLY A 73 -23.07 5.96 -0.97
N ASN A 74 -21.90 6.41 -1.45
CA ASN A 74 -21.30 6.01 -2.72
C ASN A 74 -19.97 5.27 -2.54
N ASN A 75 -19.13 5.66 -1.58
CA ASN A 75 -17.85 4.99 -1.35
C ASN A 75 -17.39 4.99 0.12
N THR A 76 -16.47 4.08 0.41
CA THR A 76 -15.59 4.14 1.57
C THR A 76 -14.20 4.52 1.09
N GLU A 77 -13.55 5.48 1.73
CA GLU A 77 -12.19 5.91 1.47
C GLU A 77 -11.31 5.67 2.70
N LEU A 78 -10.12 5.09 2.49
CA LEU A 78 -9.03 5.04 3.45
C LEU A 78 -7.85 5.82 2.88
N SER A 79 -7.35 6.79 3.64
CA SER A 79 -6.31 7.71 3.16
C SER A 79 -5.15 7.81 4.15
N LEU A 80 -3.95 8.07 3.63
CA LEU A 80 -2.74 8.37 4.38
C LEU A 80 -2.25 9.77 4.00
N TRP A 81 -1.95 10.56 5.01
CA TRP A 81 -1.53 11.95 4.89
C TRP A 81 -0.26 12.23 5.68
N PHE A 82 0.49 13.22 5.24
CA PHE A 82 1.67 13.71 5.94
C PHE A 82 1.65 15.22 6.07
N SER A 83 1.96 15.72 7.27
CA SER A 83 2.16 17.14 7.53
C SER A 83 3.63 17.43 7.83
N PRO A 84 4.28 18.32 7.07
CA PRO A 84 5.66 18.74 7.34
C PRO A 84 5.76 19.72 8.52
N GLY A 85 4.66 20.04 9.22
CA GLY A 85 4.69 20.93 10.38
C GLY A 85 5.06 22.38 10.04
N GLY A 86 4.64 22.86 8.86
CA GLY A 86 4.96 24.21 8.37
C GLY A 86 6.35 24.37 7.74
N LYS A 87 7.17 23.31 7.75
CA LYS A 87 8.46 23.31 7.07
C LYS A 87 8.29 23.13 5.56
N ASN A 88 9.16 23.77 4.80
CA ASN A 88 9.17 23.63 3.35
C ASN A 88 9.99 22.40 2.93
N TYR A 89 9.31 21.30 2.62
CA TYR A 89 9.94 20.06 2.16
C TYR A 89 10.21 20.06 0.65
N SER A 90 9.62 20.99 -0.12
CA SER A 90 9.79 21.11 -1.57
C SER A 90 10.86 22.12 -2.00
N ASP A 91 11.34 22.97 -1.08
CA ASP A 91 12.35 24.01 -1.35
C ASP A 91 13.78 23.46 -1.48
N HIS A 92 13.97 22.49 -2.38
CA HIS A 92 15.26 22.00 -2.82
C HIS A 92 16.28 21.87 -1.67
N PHE A 93 15.95 21.04 -0.67
CA PHE A 93 16.88 20.66 0.40
C PHE A 93 17.23 21.76 1.42
N SER A 94 16.48 22.87 1.50
CA SER A 94 16.72 23.92 2.51
C SER A 94 16.61 23.46 3.97
N LEU A 95 16.03 22.28 4.21
CA LEU A 95 16.01 21.62 5.52
C LEU A 95 17.39 21.15 6.01
N GLY A 96 18.35 20.97 5.08
CA GLY A 96 19.66 20.42 5.38
C GLY A 96 19.68 18.90 5.59
N TYR A 97 18.57 18.22 5.31
CA TYR A 97 18.44 16.76 5.29
C TYR A 97 17.38 16.32 4.28
N ASP A 98 17.47 15.04 3.91
CA ASP A 98 16.47 14.35 3.11
C ASP A 98 15.58 13.46 3.95
N VAL A 99 14.37 13.20 3.46
CA VAL A 99 13.41 12.32 4.14
C VAL A 99 12.86 11.29 3.17
N CYS A 100 12.99 10.02 3.54
CA CYS A 100 12.32 8.89 2.90
C CYS A 100 11.21 8.38 3.82
N PHE A 101 10.06 8.02 3.27
CA PHE A 101 9.14 7.14 3.98
C PHE A 101 9.09 5.77 3.32
N LEU A 102 9.15 4.74 4.17
CA LEU A 102 9.17 3.34 3.77
C LEU A 102 7.88 2.70 4.27
N TRP A 103 7.19 1.98 3.39
CA TRP A 103 5.95 1.29 3.71
C TRP A 103 6.23 -0.17 4.02
N LEU A 104 5.78 -0.65 5.18
CA LEU A 104 5.94 -2.05 5.58
C LEU A 104 4.64 -2.81 5.27
N LYS A 105 4.75 -3.90 4.51
CA LYS A 105 3.63 -4.76 4.10
C LYS A 105 3.74 -6.13 4.73
N GLY A 106 2.61 -6.83 4.76
CA GLY A 106 2.54 -8.23 5.18
C GLY A 106 2.47 -8.45 6.68
N LEU A 107 1.90 -7.50 7.44
CA LEU A 107 1.59 -7.73 8.85
C LEU A 107 0.76 -8.99 9.03
N SER A 108 1.10 -9.79 10.04
CA SER A 108 0.29 -10.92 10.45
C SER A 108 -1.02 -10.43 11.07
N LEU A 109 -2.02 -11.30 11.04
CA LEU A 109 -3.31 -11.01 11.65
C LEU A 109 -3.20 -10.70 13.15
N ASP A 110 -2.35 -11.43 13.87
CA ASP A 110 -2.06 -11.17 15.28
C ASP A 110 -1.49 -9.77 15.50
N ALA A 111 -0.52 -9.35 14.66
CA ALA A 111 0.04 -8.00 14.74
C ALA A 111 -1.03 -6.93 14.48
N MET A 112 -1.92 -7.13 13.49
CA MET A 112 -3.04 -6.22 13.23
C MET A 112 -3.98 -6.09 14.45
N VAL A 113 -4.28 -7.20 15.12
CA VAL A 113 -5.13 -7.22 16.33
C VAL A 113 -4.48 -6.50 17.49
N ARG A 114 -3.20 -6.79 17.76
CA ARG A 114 -2.43 -6.10 18.79
C ARG A 114 -2.38 -4.59 18.51
N GLY A 115 -2.23 -4.23 17.24
CA GLY A 115 -2.16 -2.85 16.76
C GLY A 115 -3.45 -2.04 16.95
N GLN A 116 -4.59 -2.68 17.22
CA GLN A 116 -5.82 -1.96 17.55
C GLN A 116 -5.75 -1.20 18.88
N SER A 117 -4.74 -1.49 19.71
CA SER A 117 -4.46 -0.79 20.96
C SER A 117 -3.18 0.06 20.90
N ASP A 118 -2.54 0.15 19.73
CA ASP A 118 -1.28 0.88 19.59
C ASP A 118 -1.48 2.39 19.66
N SER A 119 -0.52 3.08 20.27
CA SER A 119 -0.52 4.54 20.42
C SER A 119 0.03 5.27 19.19
N GLY A 120 0.36 4.56 18.12
CA GLY A 120 1.06 5.10 16.95
C GLY A 120 2.56 4.78 16.91
N ARG A 121 3.13 4.24 18.00
CA ARG A 121 4.58 3.99 18.17
C ARG A 121 5.01 2.57 17.78
N CYS A 122 4.07 1.74 17.32
CA CYS A 122 4.27 0.32 17.00
C CYS A 122 4.66 -0.59 18.19
N LEU A 123 4.60 -0.12 19.44
CA LEU A 123 5.01 -0.92 20.60
C LEU A 123 4.01 -2.03 20.94
N SER A 124 2.71 -1.79 20.77
CA SER A 124 1.70 -2.84 20.93
C SER A 124 1.71 -3.74 19.69
N THR A 125 1.85 -3.18 18.50
CA THR A 125 1.82 -3.93 17.23
C THR A 125 3.01 -4.86 17.05
N LEU A 126 4.23 -4.34 17.24
CA LEU A 126 5.49 -4.97 16.87
C LEU A 126 6.41 -5.21 18.06
N ASP A 127 6.07 -4.79 19.28
CA ASP A 127 6.99 -4.76 20.42
C ASP A 127 8.19 -3.79 20.28
N GLN A 128 8.86 -3.55 21.40
CA GLN A 128 10.00 -2.64 21.47
C GLN A 128 11.23 -3.18 20.71
N THR A 129 11.50 -4.48 20.79
CA THR A 129 12.69 -5.10 20.20
C THR A 129 12.64 -5.02 18.68
N CYS A 130 11.57 -5.52 18.05
CA CYS A 130 11.42 -5.43 16.60
C CYS A 130 11.35 -3.97 16.13
N SER A 131 10.64 -3.08 16.85
CA SER A 131 10.59 -1.66 16.49
C SER A 131 11.96 -1.00 16.52
N THR A 132 12.79 -1.34 17.51
CA THR A 132 14.15 -0.83 17.65
C THR A 132 15.06 -1.39 16.57
N ASP A 133 15.02 -2.70 16.32
CA ASP A 133 15.85 -3.35 15.32
C ASP A 133 15.55 -2.84 13.91
N LEU A 134 14.28 -2.62 13.55
CA LEU A 134 13.91 -2.02 12.26
C LEU A 134 14.42 -0.60 12.11
N ALA A 135 14.28 0.23 13.15
CA ALA A 135 14.78 1.61 13.13
C ALA A 135 16.32 1.63 13.02
N GLN A 136 17.02 0.81 13.81
CA GLN A 136 18.47 0.69 13.78
C GLN A 136 18.99 0.18 12.44
N LEU A 137 18.37 -0.85 11.87
CA LEU A 137 18.72 -1.35 10.55
C LEU A 137 18.53 -0.24 9.49
N THR A 138 17.42 0.51 9.56
CA THR A 138 17.17 1.62 8.63
C THR A 138 18.26 2.70 8.73
N VAL A 139 18.66 3.08 9.95
CA VAL A 139 19.76 4.02 10.19
C VAL A 139 21.07 3.48 9.65
N GLN A 140 21.38 2.21 9.91
CA GLN A 140 22.59 1.56 9.42
C GLN A 140 22.64 1.57 7.88
N LYS A 141 21.58 1.14 7.20
CA LYS A 141 21.53 1.13 5.72
C LYS A 141 21.59 2.53 5.12
N SER A 142 20.97 3.51 5.78
CA SER A 142 21.09 4.92 5.38
C SER A 142 22.53 5.43 5.49
N THR A 143 23.25 5.03 6.54
CA THR A 143 24.66 5.36 6.78
C THR A 143 25.59 4.67 5.78
N ASP A 144 25.38 3.38 5.53
CA ASP A 144 26.17 2.60 4.57
C ASP A 144 26.09 3.21 3.15
N LEU A 145 24.89 3.64 2.75
CA LEU A 145 24.67 4.29 1.46
C LEU A 145 25.35 5.67 1.39
N ASP A 146 25.34 6.42 2.50
CA ASP A 146 26.04 7.71 2.60
C ASP A 146 27.55 7.56 2.40
N GLN A 147 28.14 6.54 3.01
CA GLN A 147 29.59 6.28 2.95
C GLN A 147 30.04 5.70 1.60
N ARG A 148 29.22 4.83 0.98
CA ARG A 148 29.58 4.15 -0.28
C ARG A 148 29.47 5.05 -1.50
N GLN A 149 28.62 6.08 -1.45
CA GLN A 149 28.48 7.03 -2.54
C GLN A 149 29.70 7.95 -2.57
N SER A 150 30.78 7.42 -3.14
CA SER A 150 31.96 8.18 -3.54
C SER A 150 31.46 9.38 -4.33
N ARG A 151 31.80 10.57 -3.85
CA ARG A 151 31.23 11.89 -4.20
C ARG A 151 31.19 12.20 -5.71
N SER A 152 30.31 11.54 -6.43
CA SER A 152 30.10 11.72 -7.86
C SER A 152 29.04 12.80 -8.03
N ALA A 153 29.49 14.00 -8.39
CA ALA A 153 28.69 15.19 -8.71
C ALA A 153 27.88 15.03 -10.01
N SER A 154 27.23 13.88 -10.18
CA SER A 154 26.38 13.63 -11.33
C SER A 154 24.97 14.08 -10.97
N ALA A 155 24.52 15.17 -11.59
CA ALA A 155 23.16 15.71 -11.52
C ALA A 155 22.11 14.76 -12.12
N ILE A 156 22.03 13.54 -11.60
CA ILE A 156 21.07 12.53 -12.03
C ILE A 156 19.75 12.87 -11.34
N SER A 157 18.74 13.23 -12.12
CA SER A 157 17.34 13.18 -11.65
C SER A 157 17.06 11.78 -11.10
N ASN A 158 16.44 11.66 -9.93
CA ASN A 158 16.07 10.41 -9.24
C ASN A 158 17.01 9.88 -8.13
N ILE A 159 18.04 10.64 -7.73
CA ILE A 159 18.98 10.20 -6.67
C ILE A 159 18.27 9.85 -5.36
N LEU A 160 17.34 10.70 -4.91
CA LEU A 160 16.69 10.46 -3.62
C LEU A 160 15.69 9.30 -3.71
N SER A 161 14.89 9.22 -4.78
CA SER A 161 14.02 8.06 -5.02
C SER A 161 14.81 6.75 -5.05
N ASP A 162 15.95 6.71 -5.76
CA ASP A 162 16.83 5.53 -5.81
C ASP A 162 17.40 5.20 -4.44
N ARG A 163 17.77 6.20 -3.64
CA ARG A 163 18.28 6.00 -2.28
C ARG A 163 17.20 5.40 -1.37
N CYS A 164 15.99 5.95 -1.40
CA CYS A 164 14.87 5.42 -0.62
C CYS A 164 14.56 3.95 -1.04
N ALA A 165 14.61 3.63 -2.33
CA ALA A 165 14.39 2.27 -2.85
C ALA A 165 15.51 1.31 -2.44
N GLN A 166 16.77 1.75 -2.44
CA GLN A 166 17.92 0.96 -1.98
C GLN A 166 17.82 0.64 -0.49
N ILE A 167 17.44 1.62 0.35
CA ILE A 167 17.22 1.38 1.78
C ILE A 167 16.14 0.29 1.97
N ALA A 168 15.00 0.41 1.29
CA ALA A 168 13.93 -0.59 1.38
C ALA A 168 14.39 -1.99 0.92
N SER A 169 15.12 -2.07 -0.20
CA SER A 169 15.68 -3.32 -0.72
C SER A 169 16.64 -3.98 0.26
N GLN A 170 17.53 -3.22 0.88
CA GLN A 170 18.48 -3.73 1.87
C GLN A 170 17.78 -4.19 3.16
N ILE A 171 16.72 -3.50 3.60
CA ILE A 171 15.90 -3.94 4.73
C ILE A 171 15.20 -5.27 4.41
N ASN A 172 14.70 -5.46 3.18
CA ASN A 172 14.11 -6.75 2.78
C ASN A 172 15.12 -7.91 2.84
N GLN A 173 16.38 -7.65 2.46
CA GLN A 173 17.45 -8.65 2.47
C GLN A 173 17.88 -9.03 3.89
N GLU A 174 17.92 -8.05 4.80
CA GLU A 174 18.41 -8.21 6.17
C GLU A 174 17.29 -8.02 7.21
N PHE A 175 16.06 -8.42 6.87
CA PHE A 175 14.90 -8.17 7.71
C PHE A 175 15.08 -8.73 9.13
N PRO A 176 14.88 -7.92 10.20
CA PRO A 176 15.23 -8.33 11.55
C PRO A 176 14.52 -9.62 11.99
N ALA A 177 15.27 -10.55 12.56
CA ALA A 177 14.71 -11.82 13.03
C ALA A 177 13.65 -11.62 14.13
N SER A 178 13.83 -10.61 14.98
CA SER A 178 12.88 -10.17 16.01
C SER A 178 11.50 -9.82 15.44
N CYS A 179 11.46 -9.33 14.20
CA CYS A 179 10.22 -8.91 13.54
C CYS A 179 9.45 -10.04 12.87
N LYS A 180 10.09 -11.18 12.55
CA LYS A 180 9.49 -12.23 11.71
C LYS A 180 8.15 -12.76 12.24
N ARG A 181 7.90 -12.75 13.55
CA ARG A 181 6.63 -13.20 14.14
C ARG A 181 5.44 -12.28 13.84
N TYR A 182 5.71 -11.03 13.47
CA TYR A 182 4.69 -10.01 13.23
C TYR A 182 4.32 -9.84 11.77
N PHE A 183 5.00 -10.57 10.89
CA PHE A 183 4.79 -10.49 9.45
C PHE A 183 4.65 -11.89 8.89
N ASP A 184 3.66 -12.10 8.03
CA ASP A 184 3.43 -13.39 7.40
C ASP A 184 4.48 -13.62 6.31
N ALA A 185 5.39 -14.57 6.50
CA ALA A 185 6.30 -14.99 5.43
C ALA A 185 5.52 -15.77 4.34
N PRO A 186 5.84 -15.60 3.04
CA PRO A 186 6.85 -14.73 2.43
C PRO A 186 6.33 -13.33 2.05
N LYS A 187 5.17 -12.91 2.58
CA LYS A 187 4.44 -11.70 2.17
C LYS A 187 5.02 -10.41 2.73
N PHE A 188 5.99 -10.47 3.64
CA PHE A 188 6.61 -9.27 4.17
C PHE A 188 7.38 -8.56 3.06
N THR A 189 7.19 -7.26 2.94
CA THR A 189 7.89 -6.44 1.95
C THR A 189 7.97 -5.02 2.47
N VAL A 190 9.15 -4.41 2.35
CA VAL A 190 9.38 -2.98 2.57
C VAL A 190 9.52 -2.31 1.21
N THR A 191 8.77 -1.25 0.99
CA THR A 191 8.81 -0.46 -0.26
C THR A 191 9.18 0.98 0.06
N GLY A 192 9.88 1.66 -0.85
CA GLY A 192 10.48 2.97 -0.55
C GLY A 192 10.85 3.79 -1.78
N GLY A 193 10.15 3.70 -2.90
CA GLY A 193 10.48 4.50 -4.09
C GLY A 193 9.50 4.25 -5.22
N LEU A 194 9.51 5.12 -6.23
CA LEU A 194 8.60 5.02 -7.36
C LEU A 194 8.90 3.77 -8.21
N PRO A 195 7.89 3.08 -8.76
CA PRO A 195 6.45 3.36 -8.71
C PRO A 195 5.72 2.73 -7.51
N GLN A 196 6.44 2.23 -6.51
CA GLN A 196 5.87 1.50 -5.37
C GLN A 196 5.36 2.47 -4.27
N LEU A 197 4.74 1.92 -3.21
CA LEU A 197 4.39 2.71 -2.04
C LEU A 197 5.66 3.15 -1.30
N GLY A 198 5.69 4.35 -0.75
CA GLY A 198 6.91 4.90 -0.16
C GLY A 198 7.72 5.72 -1.15
N GLY A 199 8.67 6.49 -0.62
CA GLY A 199 9.55 7.32 -1.43
C GLY A 199 9.96 8.62 -0.75
N PRO A 200 10.52 9.55 -1.54
CA PRO A 200 11.02 10.83 -1.06
C PRO A 200 9.88 11.72 -0.56
N LEU A 201 10.07 12.33 0.61
CA LEU A 201 9.25 13.44 1.10
C LEU A 201 9.91 14.80 0.88
N THR A 202 11.20 14.84 0.56
CA THR A 202 11.96 16.07 0.29
C THR A 202 12.47 16.14 -1.14
N GLY A 203 12.90 17.34 -1.54
CA GLY A 203 13.61 17.55 -2.81
C GLY A 203 12.68 17.58 -4.03
N PRO A 204 13.26 17.63 -5.25
CA PRO A 204 12.51 17.75 -6.52
C PRO A 204 11.54 16.60 -6.79
N GLU A 205 11.78 15.43 -6.20
CA GLU A 205 10.93 14.25 -6.33
C GLU A 205 9.93 14.09 -5.19
N SER A 206 9.88 15.06 -4.27
CA SER A 206 9.03 15.02 -3.09
C SER A 206 7.61 14.63 -3.45
N LEU A 207 7.12 13.58 -2.80
CA LEU A 207 5.73 13.17 -2.88
C LEU A 207 4.79 14.25 -2.29
N LEU A 208 5.31 15.18 -1.49
CA LEU A 208 4.57 16.32 -0.96
C LEU A 208 4.40 17.42 -2.00
N ASP A 209 5.44 17.71 -2.80
CA ASP A 209 5.37 18.69 -3.89
C ASP A 209 4.41 18.21 -4.99
N ARG A 210 4.42 16.90 -5.25
CA ARG A 210 3.52 16.25 -6.21
C ARG A 210 2.09 16.08 -5.70
N ALA A 211 1.85 16.18 -4.38
CA ALA A 211 0.53 16.01 -3.80
C ALA A 211 -0.36 17.21 -4.14
N ARG A 212 -1.35 17.00 -5.01
CA ARG A 212 -2.34 18.02 -5.39
C ARG A 212 -3.45 18.21 -4.37
N CYS A 213 -3.52 17.31 -3.39
CA CYS A 213 -4.63 17.20 -2.48
C CYS A 213 -4.18 17.44 -1.04
N GLN A 214 -4.87 18.37 -0.37
CA GLN A 214 -4.55 18.74 1.01
C GLN A 214 -5.74 18.53 1.95
N LEU A 215 -5.45 18.22 3.20
CA LEU A 215 -6.39 18.15 4.32
C LEU A 215 -5.98 19.19 5.37
N ASN A 216 -6.93 19.97 5.89
CA ASN A 216 -6.66 21.06 6.86
C ASN A 216 -5.55 22.03 6.38
N GLU A 217 -5.37 22.22 5.07
CA GLU A 217 -4.30 23.06 4.45
C GLU A 217 -2.85 22.68 4.86
N SER A 218 -2.67 21.58 5.59
CA SER A 218 -1.41 21.26 6.29
C SER A 218 -0.97 19.81 6.09
N TYR A 219 -1.86 18.95 5.59
CA TYR A 219 -1.58 17.55 5.33
C TYR A 219 -1.67 17.27 3.83
N SER A 220 -0.58 16.79 3.23
CA SER A 220 -0.55 16.33 1.85
C SER A 220 -1.02 14.87 1.76
N LEU A 221 -1.90 14.57 0.80
CA LEU A 221 -2.32 13.20 0.52
C LEU A 221 -1.19 12.40 -0.12
N LEU A 222 -0.76 11.32 0.53
CA LEU A 222 0.32 10.46 0.02
C LEU A 222 -0.18 9.14 -0.55
N TRP A 223 -1.34 8.67 -0.10
CA TRP A 223 -1.94 7.43 -0.58
C TRP A 223 -3.43 7.42 -0.25
N THR A 224 -4.25 6.89 -1.15
CA THR A 224 -5.67 6.68 -0.90
C THR A 224 -6.17 5.41 -1.55
N GLN A 225 -7.25 4.88 -1.00
CA GLN A 225 -7.96 3.73 -1.48
C GLN A 225 -9.46 3.91 -1.33
N PHE A 226 -10.19 3.62 -2.40
CA PHE A 226 -11.64 3.52 -2.40
C PHE A 226 -12.12 2.07 -2.37
N GLY A 227 -13.28 1.86 -1.75
CA GLY A 227 -14.04 0.63 -1.81
C GLY A 227 -15.53 0.89 -1.66
N ASP A 228 -16.32 -0.17 -1.71
CA ASP A 228 -17.79 -0.07 -1.64
C ASP A 228 -18.27 0.57 -0.32
N PRO A 229 -19.40 1.30 -0.33
CA PRO A 229 -19.97 1.97 0.85
C PRO A 229 -20.74 0.97 1.73
N ASN A 230 -20.06 -0.07 2.21
CA ASN A 230 -20.66 -1.09 3.07
C ASN A 230 -19.92 -1.21 4.41
N ASN A 231 -20.58 -1.85 5.38
CA ASN A 231 -20.05 -2.00 6.73
C ASN A 231 -18.73 -2.79 6.77
N VAL A 232 -18.54 -3.76 5.87
CA VAL A 232 -17.31 -4.56 5.83
C VAL A 232 -16.12 -3.70 5.42
N THR A 233 -16.25 -2.91 4.36
CA THR A 233 -15.22 -1.97 3.92
C THR A 233 -14.96 -0.91 5.00
N TRP A 234 -16.02 -0.37 5.63
CA TRP A 234 -15.90 0.59 6.73
C TRP A 234 -15.10 0.02 7.91
N TYR A 235 -15.45 -1.17 8.39
CA TYR A 235 -14.73 -1.79 9.50
C TYR A 235 -13.29 -2.09 9.10
N THR A 236 -13.06 -2.58 7.88
CA THR A 236 -11.71 -2.87 7.39
C THR A 236 -10.86 -1.61 7.32
N ALA A 237 -11.39 -0.49 6.81
CA ALA A 237 -10.68 0.80 6.77
C ALA A 237 -10.30 1.29 8.18
N ASN A 238 -11.16 1.08 9.17
CA ASN A 238 -10.89 1.48 10.55
C ASN A 238 -10.03 0.47 11.34
N TRP A 239 -9.96 -0.79 10.91
CA TRP A 239 -9.07 -1.80 11.48
C TRP A 239 -7.69 -1.81 10.82
N TRP A 240 -7.60 -1.25 9.61
CA TRP A 240 -6.37 -1.22 8.84
C TRP A 240 -5.26 -0.52 9.61
N LEU A 241 -4.10 -1.17 9.66
CA LEU A 241 -2.93 -0.67 10.33
C LEU A 241 -1.81 -0.47 9.31
N THR A 242 -1.28 0.74 9.24
CA THR A 242 -0.24 1.13 8.31
C THR A 242 1.08 1.35 9.06
N PRO A 243 1.96 0.34 9.11
CA PRO A 243 3.32 0.50 9.65
C PRO A 243 4.21 1.21 8.62
N LEU A 244 4.82 2.32 9.03
CA LEU A 244 5.73 3.13 8.22
C LEU A 244 7.03 3.37 8.96
N VAL A 245 8.15 3.38 8.23
CA VAL A 245 9.41 3.93 8.72
C VAL A 245 9.66 5.27 8.03
N THR A 246 9.80 6.35 8.80
CA THR A 246 10.26 7.64 8.29
C THR A 246 11.75 7.76 8.57
N ALA A 247 12.57 7.76 7.53
CA ALA A 247 14.02 7.90 7.59
C ALA A 247 14.43 9.33 7.25
N PHE A 248 15.16 9.97 8.15
CA PHE A 248 15.80 11.27 7.98
C PHE A 248 17.27 11.01 7.72
N ILE A 249 17.74 11.38 6.54
CA ILE A 249 19.07 11.02 6.04
C ILE A 249 19.82 12.29 5.63
N PRO A 250 21.17 12.29 5.67
CA PRO A 250 21.95 13.37 5.10
C PRO A 250 21.53 13.64 3.65
N ILE A 251 21.60 14.91 3.22
CA ILE A 251 21.23 15.28 1.85
C ILE A 251 22.00 14.40 0.85
N ALA A 252 21.29 13.80 -0.09
CA ALA A 252 21.91 12.95 -1.10
C ALA A 252 22.71 13.77 -2.15
N ASP A 253 22.34 15.03 -2.37
CA ASP A 253 23.09 16.05 -3.11
C ASP A 253 24.25 16.64 -2.26
N LEU A 254 25.47 16.29 -2.63
CA LEU A 254 26.69 16.59 -1.88
C LEU A 254 27.16 18.05 -1.99
N ASP A 255 26.62 18.83 -2.91
CA ASP A 255 26.96 20.25 -3.08
C ASP A 255 26.22 21.15 -2.07
N ARG A 256 25.46 20.56 -1.15
CA ARG A 256 24.57 21.26 -0.22
C ARG A 256 24.96 21.07 1.25
N PRO A 257 24.71 22.09 2.10
CA PRO A 257 25.06 22.02 3.51
C PRO A 257 24.19 21.00 4.25
N ILE A 258 24.82 19.98 4.81
CA ILE A 258 24.17 18.97 5.66
C ILE A 258 23.99 19.56 7.07
N THR A 259 22.78 19.51 7.61
CA THR A 259 22.45 20.00 8.97
C THR A 259 22.27 18.86 9.97
N ILE A 260 22.23 17.61 9.52
CA ILE A 260 22.09 16.44 10.39
C ILE A 260 23.40 15.65 10.43
N GLY A 261 23.91 15.40 11.63
CA GLY A 261 25.18 14.68 11.79
C GLY A 261 25.09 13.18 11.48
N GLU A 262 23.93 12.57 11.71
CA GLU A 262 23.70 11.14 11.53
C GLU A 262 22.25 10.87 11.08
N PRO A 263 22.01 9.81 10.28
CA PRO A 263 20.67 9.39 9.92
C PRO A 263 19.82 9.01 11.15
N LYS A 264 18.51 9.24 11.05
CA LYS A 264 17.53 8.84 12.06
C LYS A 264 16.36 8.12 11.42
N ALA A 265 15.76 7.17 12.12
CA ALA A 265 14.57 6.48 11.65
C ALA A 265 13.52 6.44 12.75
N VAL A 266 12.27 6.73 12.40
CA VAL A 266 11.12 6.64 13.31
C VAL A 266 10.09 5.69 12.71
N LEU A 267 9.74 4.66 13.46
CA LEU A 267 8.71 3.70 13.10
C LEU A 267 7.36 4.14 13.68
N THR A 268 6.31 4.12 12.86
CA THR A 268 4.95 4.49 13.26
C THR A 268 3.91 3.51 12.75
N CYS A 269 2.86 3.26 13.55
CA CYS A 269 1.76 2.36 13.22
C CYS A 269 0.45 3.14 13.23
N LEU A 270 -0.05 3.47 12.05
CA LEU A 270 -1.19 4.37 11.88
C LEU A 270 -2.49 3.62 11.69
N ARG A 271 -3.58 4.11 12.29
CA ARG A 271 -4.95 3.61 12.10
C ARG A 271 -5.96 4.72 12.35
N ALA A 272 -7.06 4.74 11.62
CA ALA A 272 -8.15 5.68 11.85
C ALA A 272 -9.00 5.19 13.04
N ASN A 273 -8.69 5.67 14.24
CA ASN A 273 -9.24 5.15 15.50
C ASN A 273 -10.07 6.16 16.32
N VAL A 274 -10.07 7.43 15.94
CA VAL A 274 -10.87 8.49 16.57
C VAL A 274 -12.10 8.74 15.70
N LEU A 275 -13.23 8.15 16.10
CA LEU A 275 -14.51 8.32 15.43
C LEU A 275 -15.10 9.71 15.68
N ARG A 276 -15.57 10.34 14.61
CA ARG A 276 -16.40 11.54 14.70
C ARG A 276 -17.75 11.20 15.34
N ALA A 277 -18.32 12.15 16.09
CA ALA A 277 -19.69 12.03 16.59
C ALA A 277 -20.67 11.75 15.43
N GLY A 278 -21.56 10.78 15.64
CA GLY A 278 -22.54 10.32 14.63
C GLY A 278 -22.01 9.31 13.60
N SER A 279 -20.71 8.99 13.60
CA SER A 279 -20.16 7.92 12.75
C SER A 279 -20.62 6.53 13.21
N LEU A 280 -20.68 5.59 12.25
CA LEU A 280 -20.97 4.18 12.54
C LEU A 280 -19.88 3.60 13.47
N SER A 281 -20.30 3.05 14.61
CA SER A 281 -19.41 2.40 15.56
C SER A 281 -18.65 1.24 14.91
N VAL A 282 -17.35 1.16 15.16
CA VAL A 282 -16.51 0.07 14.66
C VAL A 282 -16.43 -1.00 15.74
N PRO A 283 -16.84 -2.26 15.46
CA PRO A 283 -16.72 -3.33 16.45
C PRO A 283 -15.24 -3.61 16.76
N PRO A 284 -14.92 -4.09 17.97
CA PRO A 284 -13.55 -4.48 18.28
C PRO A 284 -13.11 -5.63 17.36
N LEU A 285 -11.89 -5.53 16.87
CA LEU A 285 -11.26 -6.61 16.14
C LEU A 285 -10.72 -7.62 17.16
N ASP A 286 -11.50 -8.65 17.45
CA ASP A 286 -11.12 -9.74 18.35
C ASP A 286 -11.00 -11.06 17.58
N PHE A 287 -9.89 -11.73 17.82
CA PHE A 287 -9.61 -13.07 17.34
C PHE A 287 -9.28 -13.95 18.53
N THR A 288 -10.28 -14.66 19.04
CA THR A 288 -9.99 -15.87 19.79
C THR A 288 -9.44 -16.89 18.80
N PRO A 289 -8.19 -17.36 18.94
CA PRO A 289 -7.71 -18.49 18.17
C PRO A 289 -8.72 -19.61 18.41
N GLN A 290 -9.30 -20.16 17.34
CA GLN A 290 -10.17 -21.31 17.47
C GLN A 290 -9.27 -22.45 17.94
N SER A 291 -9.17 -22.61 19.26
CA SER A 291 -8.48 -23.73 19.88
C SER A 291 -9.17 -24.97 19.34
N SER A 292 -8.48 -25.68 18.45
CA SER A 292 -8.87 -27.02 18.06
C SER A 292 -8.73 -27.85 19.32
N SER A 293 -9.84 -28.06 20.00
CA SER A 293 -9.95 -28.92 21.16
C SER A 293 -9.52 -30.33 20.75
N SER A 294 -8.26 -30.68 21.02
CA SER A 294 -7.93 -32.08 21.24
C SER A 294 -8.42 -32.37 22.65
N THR A 295 -9.50 -33.13 22.69
CA THR A 295 -10.21 -33.57 23.89
C THR A 295 -9.23 -34.28 24.82
N GLU A 296 -8.78 -33.61 25.87
CA GLU A 296 -8.27 -34.28 27.07
C GLU A 296 -9.46 -34.89 27.79
N THR A 297 -9.77 -36.15 27.46
CA THR A 297 -10.64 -36.97 28.30
C THR A 297 -9.83 -37.39 29.53
N SER A 298 -10.07 -36.70 30.63
CA SER A 298 -9.63 -37.10 31.97
C SER A 298 -10.70 -38.01 32.61
N THR A 299 -10.27 -38.75 33.65
CA THR A 299 -11.04 -39.63 34.58
C THR A 299 -11.45 -41.01 34.02
N SER A 300 -11.19 -42.16 34.64
CA SER A 300 -10.79 -42.51 36.02
C SER A 300 -10.37 -43.99 36.06
N GLY A 301 -9.37 -44.34 36.88
CA GLY A 301 -9.01 -45.73 37.17
C GLY A 301 -7.77 -45.82 38.05
N SER A 302 -7.99 -45.94 39.36
CA SER A 302 -7.00 -46.17 40.42
C SER A 302 -5.98 -47.26 40.09
N GLU A 303 -4.71 -47.02 40.36
CA GLU A 303 -4.03 -47.52 41.56
C GLU A 303 -2.55 -47.12 41.53
N SER A 304 -2.15 -46.44 42.59
CA SER A 304 -0.75 -46.28 42.98
C SER A 304 -0.25 -47.61 43.53
N ASN A 305 0.91 -48.11 43.07
CA ASN A 305 1.81 -48.89 43.94
C ASN A 305 3.16 -49.16 43.26
N VAL A 306 4.28 -48.50 43.57
CA VAL A 306 4.61 -47.26 44.30
C VAL A 306 5.86 -46.74 43.55
N THR A 307 5.70 -45.93 42.49
CA THR A 307 6.46 -46.19 41.25
C THR A 307 7.39 -45.07 40.76
N SER A 308 8.70 -45.36 40.84
CA SER A 308 9.76 -45.25 39.82
C SER A 308 9.73 -44.04 38.85
N SER A 309 10.65 -43.08 38.96
CA SER A 309 12.04 -43.07 38.43
C SER A 309 12.19 -42.96 36.90
N ALA A 310 13.13 -42.09 36.52
CA ALA A 310 13.97 -42.12 35.31
C ALA A 310 13.59 -41.24 34.10
N THR A 311 14.37 -40.18 33.94
CA THR A 311 15.29 -39.93 32.81
C THR A 311 14.90 -40.34 31.38
N SER A 312 15.02 -39.35 30.49
CA SER A 312 15.45 -39.42 29.08
C SER A 312 14.42 -39.84 28.02
N LYS A 313 14.17 -38.95 27.05
CA LYS A 313 14.73 -39.01 25.67
C LYS A 313 13.87 -38.15 24.73
N ASN A 314 14.51 -37.11 24.18
CA ASN A 314 14.07 -36.44 22.96
C ASN A 314 13.95 -37.48 21.84
N VAL A 315 12.76 -37.61 21.27
CA VAL A 315 12.56 -38.26 19.97
C VAL A 315 11.72 -37.32 19.11
N THR A 316 12.42 -36.60 18.23
CA THR A 316 11.86 -35.88 17.08
C THR A 316 11.12 -36.88 16.18
N LYS A 317 9.79 -36.75 16.04
CA LYS A 317 9.05 -37.50 15.02
C LYS A 317 8.92 -36.64 13.77
N SER A 318 9.62 -37.07 12.72
CA SER A 318 9.45 -36.56 11.36
C SER A 318 8.08 -36.95 10.82
N LEU A 319 7.49 -36.05 10.03
CA LEU A 319 6.24 -36.27 9.33
C LEU A 319 6.46 -37.26 8.18
N GLY A 320 5.66 -38.32 8.14
CA GLY A 320 5.75 -39.38 7.13
C GLY A 320 5.35 -38.90 5.73
N ALA A 321 6.14 -39.29 4.73
CA ALA A 321 6.03 -38.92 3.31
C ALA A 321 4.69 -39.29 2.61
N GLY A 322 3.76 -39.95 3.30
CA GLY A 322 2.46 -40.37 2.75
C GLY A 322 1.43 -39.25 2.60
N SER A 323 1.54 -38.15 3.36
CA SER A 323 0.52 -37.08 3.36
C SER A 323 0.64 -36.10 2.19
N ILE A 324 1.82 -35.99 1.59
CA ILE A 324 2.11 -35.04 0.49
C ILE A 324 1.53 -35.53 -0.83
N ALA A 325 1.50 -36.84 -1.07
CA ALA A 325 0.97 -37.42 -2.31
C ALA A 325 -0.56 -37.21 -2.48
N GLY A 326 -1.31 -37.13 -1.37
CA GLY A 326 -2.77 -36.96 -1.42
C GLY A 326 -3.23 -35.58 -1.91
N ILE A 327 -2.49 -34.52 -1.61
CA ILE A 327 -2.87 -33.13 -1.94
C ILE A 327 -2.68 -32.86 -3.45
N VAL A 328 -1.65 -33.45 -4.06
CA VAL A 328 -1.32 -33.23 -5.46
C VAL A 328 -2.39 -33.82 -6.39
N ILE A 329 -2.93 -35.00 -6.05
CA ILE A 329 -3.99 -35.65 -6.86
C ILE A 329 -5.29 -34.85 -6.80
N ALA A 330 -5.63 -34.29 -5.64
CA ALA A 330 -6.82 -33.44 -5.48
C ALA A 330 -6.73 -32.15 -6.30
N ALA A 331 -5.55 -31.50 -6.33
CA ALA A 331 -5.34 -30.29 -7.09
C ALA A 331 -5.49 -30.50 -8.61
N VAL A 332 -4.98 -31.63 -9.13
CA VAL A 332 -5.07 -31.95 -10.57
C VAL A 332 -6.52 -32.22 -11.01
N LEU A 333 -7.32 -32.90 -10.19
CA LEU A 333 -8.73 -33.16 -10.50
C LEU A 333 -9.58 -31.88 -10.54
N ILE A 334 -9.30 -30.91 -9.65
CA ILE A 334 -9.99 -29.62 -9.63
C ILE A 334 -9.66 -28.79 -10.88
N LEU A 335 -8.38 -28.75 -11.29
CA LEU A 335 -7.96 -28.06 -12.51
C LEU A 335 -8.57 -28.65 -13.78
N ALA A 336 -8.70 -29.98 -13.86
CA ALA A 336 -9.35 -30.66 -14.97
C ALA A 336 -10.85 -30.33 -15.07
N LEU A 337 -11.55 -30.23 -13.94
CA LEU A 337 -12.97 -29.86 -13.90
C LEU A 337 -13.20 -28.40 -14.34
N ILE A 338 -12.35 -27.47 -13.92
CA ILE A 338 -12.47 -26.04 -14.27
C ILE A 338 -12.25 -25.83 -15.78
N THR A 339 -11.22 -26.48 -16.34
CA THR A 339 -10.92 -26.39 -17.78
C THR A 339 -11.98 -27.07 -18.65
N GLY A 340 -12.53 -28.21 -18.22
CA GLY A 340 -13.66 -28.86 -18.87
C GLY A 340 -14.94 -28.01 -18.87
N TRP A 341 -15.23 -27.33 -17.75
CA TRP A 341 -16.39 -26.44 -17.65
C TRP A 341 -16.29 -25.24 -18.60
N PHE A 342 -15.11 -24.61 -18.67
CA PHE A 342 -14.89 -23.45 -19.54
C PHE A 342 -15.05 -23.80 -21.02
N THR A 343 -14.46 -24.91 -21.48
CA THR A 343 -14.55 -25.33 -22.89
C THR A 343 -15.97 -25.73 -23.30
N TRP A 344 -16.74 -26.33 -22.40
CA TRP A 344 -18.14 -26.68 -22.66
C TRP A 344 -19.05 -25.45 -22.74
N SER A 345 -18.83 -24.45 -21.87
CA SER A 345 -19.58 -23.19 -21.89
C SER A 345 -19.30 -22.36 -23.15
N ALA A 346 -18.06 -22.37 -23.65
CA ALA A 346 -17.67 -21.68 -24.88
C ALA A 346 -18.30 -22.29 -26.14
N ARG A 347 -18.50 -23.62 -26.18
CA ARG A 347 -19.15 -24.30 -27.31
C ARG A 347 -20.66 -24.04 -27.37
N ARG A 348 -21.35 -23.92 -26.23
CA ARG A 348 -22.80 -23.64 -26.22
C ARG A 348 -23.19 -22.28 -26.78
N LYS A 349 -22.28 -21.29 -26.81
CA LYS A 349 -22.59 -19.93 -27.30
C LYS A 349 -22.38 -19.73 -28.81
N ARG A 350 -21.88 -20.73 -29.55
CA ARG A 350 -21.61 -20.61 -31.01
C ARG A 350 -22.67 -21.22 -31.92
N SER A 351 -23.75 -21.75 -31.37
CA SER A 351 -24.86 -22.29 -32.16
C SER A 351 -26.08 -21.40 -31.97
N LEU A 352 -26.16 -20.29 -32.72
CA LEU A 352 -27.38 -19.59 -33.15
C LEU A 352 -26.99 -18.24 -33.79
N ALA A 353 -26.76 -18.23 -35.10
CA ALA A 353 -26.93 -17.04 -35.94
C ALA A 353 -27.22 -17.47 -37.39
N PRO A 354 -28.41 -17.19 -37.93
CA PRO A 354 -28.72 -17.35 -39.35
C PRO A 354 -28.22 -16.17 -40.18
N ARG A 355 -28.08 -16.48 -41.47
CA ARG A 355 -27.54 -15.72 -42.61
C ARG A 355 -28.58 -14.75 -43.20
N ALA A 356 -28.11 -13.62 -43.76
CA ALA A 356 -28.76 -12.60 -44.63
C ALA A 356 -28.87 -11.20 -43.98
N GLY A 357 -28.60 -10.07 -44.63
CA GLY A 357 -28.33 -9.77 -46.03
C GLY A 357 -27.99 -8.28 -46.25
N HIS A 358 -27.61 -7.99 -47.49
CA HIS A 358 -27.26 -6.72 -48.13
C HIS A 358 -28.24 -5.54 -47.91
N THR A 359 -27.71 -4.32 -47.80
CA THR A 359 -28.19 -3.00 -48.32
C THR A 359 -27.16 -1.95 -47.85
N VAL A 360 -26.26 -1.34 -48.66
CA VAL A 360 -26.42 -0.30 -49.70
C VAL A 360 -27.51 0.71 -49.36
N TRP A 361 -27.17 1.98 -49.02
CA TRP A 361 -27.72 3.25 -49.54
C TRP A 361 -27.01 4.50 -48.92
N LYS A 362 -26.40 5.27 -49.83
CA LYS A 362 -26.22 6.74 -49.98
C LYS A 362 -25.96 7.74 -48.83
N ASN A 363 -24.89 8.51 -49.08
CA ASN A 363 -24.63 9.95 -48.89
C ASN A 363 -25.77 10.83 -48.34
N ALA A 364 -25.44 11.65 -47.33
CA ALA A 364 -25.98 12.99 -47.16
C ALA A 364 -24.93 13.92 -46.52
N GLU A 365 -24.65 14.97 -47.28
CA GLU A 365 -23.85 16.17 -47.05
C GLU A 365 -24.55 17.11 -46.05
N ALA A 366 -23.83 17.66 -45.06
CA ALA A 366 -24.25 18.85 -44.31
C ALA A 366 -23.11 19.54 -43.54
N ARG A 367 -22.50 20.52 -44.21
CA ARG A 367 -22.13 21.88 -43.74
C ARG A 367 -21.39 22.10 -42.42
N ASP A 368 -20.16 22.58 -42.61
CA ASP A 368 -19.56 23.80 -42.05
C ASP A 368 -20.43 24.65 -41.11
N ASN A 369 -19.85 24.97 -39.94
CA ASN A 369 -19.96 26.29 -39.33
C ASN A 369 -18.72 26.56 -38.45
N CYS A 370 -17.78 27.32 -39.02
CA CYS A 370 -16.76 28.05 -38.29
C CYS A 370 -17.41 29.17 -37.47
N VAL A 371 -17.18 29.19 -36.16
CA VAL A 371 -17.41 30.37 -35.34
C VAL A 371 -16.10 31.15 -35.28
N GLN A 372 -16.10 32.33 -35.93
CA GLN A 372 -15.13 33.38 -35.68
C GLN A 372 -15.34 33.93 -34.26
N VAL A 373 -14.26 34.05 -33.49
CA VAL A 373 -14.19 35.01 -32.38
C VAL A 373 -13.05 35.96 -32.70
N SER A 374 -13.41 37.23 -32.76
CA SER A 374 -12.56 38.34 -33.15
C SER A 374 -11.44 38.60 -32.15
N GLU A 375 -10.29 38.81 -32.76
CA GLU A 375 -9.08 39.50 -32.34
C GLU A 375 -9.39 40.89 -31.76
N LEU A 376 -8.86 41.19 -30.57
CA LEU A 376 -8.59 42.56 -30.14
C LEU A 376 -7.15 42.62 -29.60
N GLU A 377 -6.37 43.43 -30.29
CA GLU A 377 -4.95 43.72 -30.07
C GLU A 377 -4.65 44.26 -28.67
N SER A 378 -3.51 43.86 -28.09
CA SER A 378 -2.48 44.77 -27.54
C SER A 378 -1.24 44.01 -26.99
N PRO A 379 -0.05 44.66 -26.89
CA PRO A 379 1.17 44.08 -27.46
C PRO A 379 2.31 43.75 -26.46
N LEU A 380 3.29 43.00 -26.99
CA LEU A 380 4.72 42.94 -26.62
C LEU A 380 5.11 42.31 -25.26
N ARG A 381 5.59 41.04 -25.28
CA ARG A 381 7.02 40.73 -25.04
C ARG A 381 7.42 39.23 -25.20
N LEU A 382 8.57 39.10 -25.85
CA LEU A 382 9.61 38.06 -25.90
C LEU A 382 9.31 36.55 -26.02
N LYS A 383 9.77 36.03 -27.17
CA LYS A 383 10.03 34.64 -27.57
C LYS A 383 10.74 33.79 -26.50
N GLY A 384 10.24 32.56 -26.33
CA GLY A 384 10.99 31.43 -25.80
C GLY A 384 10.21 30.12 -25.89
N SER A 385 10.51 29.32 -26.91
CA SER A 385 10.31 27.86 -27.01
C SER A 385 8.94 27.25 -26.67
N VAL A 386 8.09 27.12 -27.69
CA VAL A 386 6.87 26.29 -27.65
C VAL A 386 7.27 24.82 -27.86
N ILE A 387 7.20 24.01 -26.81
CA ILE A 387 7.05 22.56 -26.95
C ILE A 387 5.55 22.33 -27.12
N SER A 388 5.19 21.76 -28.27
CA SER A 388 3.84 21.33 -28.62
C SER A 388 3.29 20.42 -27.53
N GLU A 389 2.29 20.91 -26.78
CA GLU A 389 1.43 20.05 -25.96
C GLU A 389 0.73 19.06 -26.91
N MET A 390 1.13 17.80 -26.80
CA MET A 390 0.44 16.69 -27.41
C MET A 390 -0.74 16.37 -26.47
N ASP A 391 -1.97 16.53 -26.96
CA ASP A 391 -3.17 16.12 -26.24
C ASP A 391 -3.03 14.67 -25.78
N THR A 392 -2.85 14.47 -24.48
CA THR A 392 -2.77 13.13 -23.90
C THR A 392 -4.14 12.47 -23.99
N PRO A 393 -4.24 11.24 -24.56
CA PRO A 393 -5.50 10.51 -24.57
C PRO A 393 -5.98 10.26 -23.14
N ARG A 394 -7.27 10.52 -22.90
CA ARG A 394 -7.97 10.16 -21.66
C ARG A 394 -7.91 8.64 -21.47
N TYR A 395 -7.00 8.16 -20.65
CA TYR A 395 -7.10 6.82 -20.08
C TYR A 395 -7.97 6.88 -18.83
N CYS A 396 -9.25 6.57 -19.00
CA CYS A 396 -10.05 6.07 -17.88
C CYS A 396 -9.50 4.68 -17.56
N SER A 397 -8.77 4.54 -16.44
CA SER A 397 -8.60 3.22 -15.82
C SER A 397 -9.93 2.87 -15.14
N GLU A 398 -10.93 2.49 -15.94
CA GLU A 398 -12.00 1.63 -15.44
C GLU A 398 -11.36 0.32 -14.96
N LEU A 399 -11.87 -0.21 -13.85
CA LEU A 399 -11.62 -1.59 -13.45
C LEU A 399 -11.68 -2.48 -14.68
N ALA A 400 -10.64 -3.27 -14.94
CA ALA A 400 -10.74 -4.36 -15.89
C ALA A 400 -11.76 -5.37 -15.38
N THR A 401 -13.03 -5.24 -15.76
CA THR A 401 -13.85 -6.42 -16.02
C THR A 401 -13.13 -7.21 -17.10
N LEU A 402 -12.73 -8.44 -16.76
CA LEU A 402 -12.07 -9.39 -17.66
C LEU A 402 -12.70 -9.33 -19.06
N LYS A 403 -11.97 -8.72 -19.99
CA LYS A 403 -12.24 -8.78 -21.42
C LYS A 403 -10.89 -8.89 -22.10
N ASP A 404 -10.51 -10.14 -22.40
CA ASP A 404 -9.25 -10.43 -23.09
C ASP A 404 -9.22 -9.70 -24.44
N PRO A 405 -8.10 -9.03 -24.78
CA PRO A 405 -7.89 -8.52 -26.12
C PRO A 405 -7.65 -9.68 -27.10
N ALA A 406 -8.27 -9.57 -28.27
CA ALA A 406 -8.02 -10.46 -29.40
C ALA A 406 -6.62 -10.22 -29.97
N GLU A 407 -5.79 -11.26 -30.02
CA GLU A 407 -4.56 -11.28 -30.81
C GLU A 407 -4.88 -11.39 -32.31
N LEU A 408 -4.23 -10.56 -33.12
CA LEU A 408 -4.12 -10.70 -34.57
C LEU A 408 -2.97 -11.67 -34.93
N PRO A 409 -3.08 -12.44 -36.04
CA PRO A 409 -2.18 -13.55 -36.33
C PRO A 409 -0.83 -13.10 -36.90
N ALA A 410 0.26 -13.70 -36.41
CA ALA A 410 1.57 -13.64 -37.05
C ALA A 410 1.61 -14.54 -38.30
N GLN A 411 2.01 -13.95 -39.43
CA GLN A 411 2.30 -14.66 -40.66
C GLN A 411 3.58 -15.48 -40.54
N LEU A 412 3.52 -16.72 -41.02
CA LEU A 412 4.63 -17.66 -41.15
C LEU A 412 5.22 -17.50 -42.56
N HIS A 413 6.42 -16.92 -42.68
CA HIS A 413 7.23 -17.02 -43.90
C HIS A 413 8.21 -18.19 -43.77
N ALA A 414 8.26 -19.01 -44.81
CA ALA A 414 9.05 -20.22 -44.96
C ALA A 414 10.35 -19.99 -45.77
N ARG A 415 11.26 -20.97 -45.67
CA ARG A 415 12.47 -21.27 -46.49
C ARG A 415 13.73 -20.48 -46.08
N PHE A 416 14.91 -21.06 -45.92
CA PHE A 416 15.52 -22.33 -46.33
C PHE A 416 16.27 -22.99 -45.17
#